data_AF-A0A960AMX3-F1
#
_entry.id   AF-A0A960AMX3-F1
#
_cell.length_a   1.000
_cell.length_b   1.000
_cell.length_c   1.000
_cell.angle_alpha   90.00
_cell.angle_beta   90.00
_cell.angle_gamma   90.00
#
_symmetry.space_group_name_H-M   'P 1'
#
loop_
_entity.id
_entity.type
_entity.pdbx_description
1 polymer ?
#
loop_
_entity_poly.entity_id
_entity_poly.type
_entity_poly.pdbx_seq_one_letter_code
_entity_poly.pdbx_strand_id
1 'polypeptide(L)'
;MTEATRTSAVEPVAVDDGAAARAETASADWTAPSKARDDGWRGSANRDDLSTVQRLRDGRMTDAAVGWAVTLTITLLAFLIRIQNLGYPKNLVFDETYYAKDAWSLLKFGYERNWPDDANAQVVAGTPDVYSSTAEFVVHPPLGKWLIAVGEHWFGMNAFGWRFMACVFG
;
A
#
# COMPACT_ATOMS: atom_id res chain seq x y z
N MET A 1 -69.65 48.56 -68.28
CA MET A 1 -69.85 48.43 -66.83
C MET A 1 -69.18 47.11 -66.44
N THR A 2 -68.20 47.19 -65.54
CA THR A 2 -67.39 46.09 -64.97
C THR A 2 -66.38 45.43 -65.92
N GLU A 3 -65.10 45.73 -65.71
CA GLU A 3 -63.97 45.06 -66.37
C GLU A 3 -63.16 44.34 -65.29
N ALA A 4 -62.94 43.02 -65.44
CA ALA A 4 -62.27 42.18 -64.47
C ALA A 4 -61.09 41.45 -65.12
N THR A 5 -59.92 41.75 -64.57
CA THR A 5 -58.88 40.82 -64.10
C THR A 5 -58.28 39.82 -65.09
N ARG A 6 -56.98 39.99 -65.36
CA ARG A 6 -56.05 38.88 -65.55
C ARG A 6 -54.68 39.20 -64.95
N THR A 7 -54.33 38.45 -63.90
CA THR A 7 -53.03 38.46 -63.22
C THR A 7 -51.97 37.78 -64.10
N SER A 8 -50.82 38.43 -64.29
CA SER A 8 -49.59 37.81 -64.81
C SER A 8 -48.38 38.25 -63.98
N ALA A 9 -47.46 37.31 -63.82
CA ALA A 9 -46.30 37.28 -62.92
C ALA A 9 -45.33 38.46 -63.01
N VAL A 10 -44.60 38.70 -61.91
CA VAL A 10 -43.38 39.51 -61.87
C VAL A 10 -42.31 38.74 -61.08
N GLU A 11 -41.23 38.36 -61.76
CA GLU A 11 -40.00 37.86 -61.13
C GLU A 11 -39.15 39.04 -60.64
N PRO A 12 -38.43 38.92 -59.50
CA PRO A 12 -37.33 39.82 -59.19
C PRO A 12 -35.97 39.14 -59.42
N VAL A 13 -35.14 39.82 -60.21
CA VAL A 13 -33.71 39.56 -60.43
C VAL A 13 -32.87 40.39 -59.44
N ALA A 14 -31.98 39.67 -58.75
CA ALA A 14 -30.69 39.99 -58.12
C ALA A 14 -30.38 41.38 -57.54
N VAL A 15 -29.93 41.38 -56.27
CA VAL A 15 -28.85 42.25 -55.77
C VAL A 15 -27.86 41.40 -54.96
N ASP A 16 -26.61 41.41 -55.41
CA ASP A 16 -25.43 40.83 -54.78
C ASP A 16 -24.77 41.89 -53.90
N ASP A 17 -24.77 41.68 -52.58
CA ASP A 17 -24.02 42.48 -51.61
C ASP A 17 -22.89 41.61 -51.04
N GLY A 18 -21.77 41.60 -51.76
CA GLY A 18 -20.57 40.86 -51.40
C GLY A 18 -19.88 41.38 -50.14
N ALA A 19 -19.21 40.43 -49.49
CA ALA A 19 -18.16 40.55 -48.47
C ALA A 19 -18.59 40.68 -47.00
N ALA A 20 -18.66 39.54 -46.31
CA ALA A 20 -17.56 39.13 -45.43
C ALA A 20 -17.79 37.75 -44.77
N ALA A 21 -16.79 36.89 -44.94
CA ALA A 21 -16.35 35.86 -44.00
C ALA A 21 -17.15 34.54 -43.89
N ARG A 22 -16.59 33.54 -44.59
CA ARG A 22 -16.27 32.19 -44.11
C ARG A 22 -17.38 31.41 -43.40
N ALA A 23 -17.99 30.49 -44.12
CA ALA A 23 -18.44 29.21 -43.57
C ALA A 23 -18.30 28.09 -44.61
N GLU A 24 -17.09 27.92 -45.13
CA GLU A 24 -16.70 26.65 -45.73
C GLU A 24 -16.32 25.72 -44.55
N THR A 25 -17.34 25.24 -43.83
CA THR A 25 -17.12 24.15 -42.86
C THR A 25 -16.95 22.89 -43.67
N ALA A 26 -15.69 22.61 -43.98
CA ALA A 26 -15.20 21.31 -44.37
C ALA A 26 -15.94 20.23 -43.56
N SER A 27 -16.63 19.35 -44.28
CA SER A 27 -16.96 18.04 -43.77
C SER A 27 -15.63 17.37 -43.41
N ALA A 28 -15.19 17.56 -42.17
CA ALA A 28 -14.09 16.81 -41.61
C ALA A 28 -14.59 15.37 -41.52
N ASP A 29 -14.31 14.61 -42.58
CA ASP A 29 -14.38 13.17 -42.61
C ASP A 29 -13.45 12.67 -41.50
N TRP A 30 -14.03 12.50 -40.32
CA TRP A 30 -13.30 12.19 -39.11
C TRP A 30 -13.03 10.70 -39.12
N THR A 31 -12.03 10.27 -39.89
CA THR A 31 -11.50 8.91 -39.79
C THR A 31 -10.77 8.81 -38.46
N ALA A 32 -11.36 8.06 -37.52
CA ALA A 32 -10.74 7.80 -36.24
C ALA A 32 -9.33 7.24 -36.45
N PRO A 33 -8.28 7.79 -35.81
CA PRO A 33 -6.95 7.23 -35.93
C PRO A 33 -7.01 5.81 -35.37
N SER A 34 -6.78 4.83 -36.24
CA SER A 34 -6.60 3.44 -35.83
C SER A 34 -5.36 3.41 -34.95
N LYS A 35 -5.58 3.45 -33.63
CA LYS A 35 -4.53 3.20 -32.65
C LYS A 35 -4.14 1.73 -32.76
N ALA A 36 -3.29 1.41 -33.73
CA ALA A 36 -2.29 0.38 -33.51
C ALA A 36 -1.46 0.90 -32.34
N ARG A 37 -1.83 0.46 -31.14
CA ARG A 37 -0.99 0.58 -29.96
C ARG A 37 -0.17 -0.68 -29.96
N ASP A 38 1.04 -0.58 -30.46
CA ASP A 38 2.09 -1.57 -30.37
C ASP A 38 2.62 -1.55 -28.92
N ASP A 39 1.82 -2.10 -28.00
CA ASP A 39 2.24 -2.40 -26.63
C ASP A 39 3.02 -3.71 -26.61
N GLY A 40 4.23 -3.67 -27.18
CA GLY A 40 5.18 -4.80 -27.30
C GLY A 40 5.74 -5.36 -25.99
N TRP A 41 4.99 -5.27 -24.88
CA TRP A 41 5.41 -5.73 -23.56
C TRP A 41 4.58 -6.87 -22.97
N ARG A 42 3.43 -7.21 -23.56
CA ARG A 42 2.72 -8.47 -23.29
C ARG A 42 2.08 -8.91 -24.59
N GLY A 43 2.18 -10.19 -24.93
CA GLY A 43 1.37 -10.77 -25.99
C GLY A 43 -0.10 -10.70 -25.59
N SER A 44 -0.75 -9.54 -25.78
CA SER A 44 -2.19 -9.41 -25.70
C SER A 44 -2.71 -10.19 -26.89
N ALA A 45 -3.21 -11.39 -26.64
CA ALA A 45 -4.10 -12.04 -27.59
C ALA A 45 -5.12 -11.00 -28.07
N ASN A 46 -5.33 -10.95 -29.39
CA ASN A 46 -6.19 -9.98 -30.06
C ASN A 46 -7.52 -9.84 -29.30
N ARG A 47 -7.69 -8.75 -28.55
CA ARG A 47 -8.83 -8.59 -27.62
C ARG A 47 -10.16 -8.60 -28.36
N ASP A 48 -10.14 -8.32 -29.66
CA ASP A 48 -11.30 -8.24 -30.53
C ASP A 48 -11.96 -9.61 -30.78
N ASP A 49 -11.22 -10.71 -30.64
CA ASP A 49 -11.71 -12.08 -30.84
C ASP A 49 -12.25 -12.74 -29.54
N LEU A 50 -12.14 -12.06 -28.39
CA LEU A 50 -12.56 -12.58 -27.09
C LEU A 50 -14.01 -12.18 -26.77
N SER A 51 -14.81 -13.15 -26.33
CA SER A 51 -16.15 -12.88 -25.80
C SER A 51 -16.09 -11.98 -24.55
N THR A 52 -17.17 -11.25 -24.24
CA THR A 52 -17.28 -10.38 -23.06
C THR A 52 -16.89 -11.09 -21.76
N VAL A 53 -17.23 -12.38 -21.62
CA VAL A 53 -16.88 -13.21 -20.45
C VAL A 53 -15.38 -13.53 -20.42
N GLN A 54 -14.76 -13.77 -21.56
CA GLN A 54 -13.31 -14.04 -21.65
C GLN A 54 -12.52 -12.77 -21.34
N ARG A 55 -12.94 -11.60 -21.83
CA ARG A 55 -12.32 -10.31 -21.49
C ARG A 55 -12.37 -10.00 -20.00
N LEU A 56 -13.46 -10.34 -19.32
CA LEU A 56 -13.58 -10.22 -17.85
C LEU A 56 -12.66 -11.20 -17.10
N ARG A 57 -12.32 -12.34 -17.70
CA ARG A 57 -11.44 -13.37 -17.10
C ARG A 57 -9.97 -13.19 -17.44
N ASP A 58 -9.65 -12.46 -18.52
CA ASP A 58 -8.30 -12.14 -18.99
C ASP A 58 -7.47 -11.37 -17.94
N GLY A 59 -8.14 -10.62 -17.07
CA GLY A 59 -7.50 -9.92 -15.95
C GLY A 59 -7.17 -10.79 -14.72
N ARG A 60 -7.50 -12.09 -14.71
CA ARG A 60 -7.10 -12.96 -13.59
C ARG A 60 -5.60 -13.24 -13.70
N MET A 61 -4.85 -12.76 -12.72
CA MET A 61 -3.45 -13.14 -12.51
C MET A 61 -3.39 -14.67 -12.32
N THR A 62 -3.02 -15.39 -13.38
CA THR A 62 -2.83 -16.85 -13.37
C THR A 62 -1.48 -17.25 -12.77
N ASP A 63 -0.61 -16.26 -12.56
CA ASP A 63 0.74 -16.35 -12.04
C ASP A 63 0.81 -16.22 -10.50
N ALA A 64 -0.27 -16.54 -9.79
CA ALA A 64 -0.33 -16.45 -8.32
C ALA A 64 0.85 -17.16 -7.63
N ALA A 65 1.28 -18.32 -8.14
CA ALA A 65 2.45 -19.03 -7.63
C ALA A 65 3.76 -18.23 -7.80
N VAL A 66 3.94 -17.58 -8.95
CA VAL A 66 5.10 -16.72 -9.22
C VAL A 66 5.05 -15.47 -8.33
N GLY A 67 3.88 -14.85 -8.18
CA GLY A 67 3.66 -13.71 -7.29
C GLY A 67 3.99 -14.05 -5.82
N TRP A 68 3.57 -15.21 -5.33
CA TRP A 68 3.92 -15.70 -3.99
C TRP A 68 5.41 -16.01 -3.88
N ALA A 69 6.01 -16.65 -4.89
CA ALA A 69 7.45 -16.95 -4.88
C ALA A 69 8.30 -15.68 -4.81
N VAL A 70 7.97 -14.65 -5.59
CA VAL A 70 8.67 -13.35 -5.56
C VAL A 70 8.48 -12.68 -4.21
N THR A 71 7.26 -12.62 -3.70
CA THR A 71 6.96 -12.02 -2.38
C THR A 71 7.76 -12.71 -1.26
N LEU A 72 7.71 -14.04 -1.19
CA LEU A 72 8.43 -14.81 -0.18
C LEU A 72 9.95 -14.65 -0.31
N THR A 73 10.47 -14.58 -1.54
CA THR A 73 11.91 -14.37 -1.78
C THR A 73 12.35 -13.01 -1.25
N ILE A 74 11.60 -11.94 -1.53
CA ILE A 74 11.91 -10.59 -1.05
C ILE A 74 11.79 -10.54 0.48
N THR A 75 10.72 -11.09 1.05
CA THR A 75 10.53 -11.15 2.51
C THR A 75 11.67 -11.90 3.19
N LEU A 76 12.09 -13.05 2.65
CA LEU A 76 13.20 -13.83 3.20
C LEU A 76 14.51 -13.05 3.13
N LEU A 77 14.80 -12.40 2.00
CA LEU A 77 15.99 -11.58 1.86
C LEU A 77 16.00 -10.40 2.86
N ALA A 78 14.87 -9.71 3.00
CA ALA A 78 14.72 -8.62 3.96
C ALA A 78 14.91 -9.11 5.41
N PHE A 79 14.31 -10.25 5.75
CA PHE A 79 14.46 -10.86 7.08
C PHE A 79 15.92 -11.22 7.39
N LEU A 80 16.64 -11.82 6.44
CA LEU A 80 18.05 -12.19 6.61
C LEU A 80 18.95 -10.97 6.84
N ILE A 81 18.67 -9.87 6.13
CA ILE A 81 19.41 -8.61 6.35
C ILE A 81 19.08 -8.03 7.74
N ARG A 82 17.82 -8.12 8.17
CA ARG A 82 17.36 -7.51 9.42
C ARG A 82 17.76 -8.28 10.67
N ILE A 83 17.79 -9.61 10.61
CA ILE A 83 18.22 -10.43 11.75
C ILE A 83 19.72 -10.35 12.00
N GLN A 84 20.50 -9.95 10.97
CA GLN A 84 21.93 -9.77 11.10
C GLN A 84 22.23 -8.69 12.15
N ASN A 85 23.03 -9.06 13.17
CA ASN A 85 23.46 -8.18 14.26
C ASN A 85 22.33 -7.65 15.17
N LEU A 86 21.17 -8.32 15.21
CA LEU A 86 20.02 -7.89 16.03
C LEU A 86 20.36 -7.75 17.53
N GLY A 87 21.23 -8.62 18.05
CA GLY A 87 21.67 -8.61 19.44
C GLY A 87 22.68 -7.51 19.81
N TYR A 88 23.07 -6.65 18.86
CA TYR A 88 24.01 -5.56 19.09
C TYR A 88 23.31 -4.20 18.93
N PRO A 89 23.52 -3.24 19.86
CA PRO A 89 24.36 -3.34 21.05
C PRO A 89 23.63 -4.07 22.20
N LYS A 90 24.41 -4.60 23.17
CA LYS A 90 23.90 -5.45 24.28
C LYS A 90 23.28 -4.68 25.44
N ASN A 91 23.16 -3.36 25.32
CA ASN A 91 22.50 -2.49 26.28
C ASN A 91 21.07 -2.18 25.83
N LEU A 92 20.24 -1.78 26.79
CA LEU A 92 18.92 -1.22 26.53
C LEU A 92 19.09 0.16 25.88
N VAL A 93 18.41 0.38 24.76
CA VAL A 93 18.42 1.66 24.03
C VAL A 93 17.00 2.19 23.91
N PHE A 94 16.81 3.46 24.27
CA PHE A 94 15.53 4.18 24.08
C PHE A 94 14.36 3.42 24.73
N ASP A 95 13.23 3.33 24.03
CA ASP A 95 11.99 2.64 24.44
C ASP A 95 12.18 1.19 24.95
N GLU A 96 13.32 0.54 24.65
CA GLU A 96 13.67 -0.77 25.24
C GLU A 96 13.77 -0.71 26.76
N THR A 97 14.13 0.45 27.34
CA THR A 97 14.20 0.64 28.80
C THR A 97 12.83 0.58 29.48
N TYR A 98 11.73 0.50 28.73
CA TYR A 98 10.38 0.35 29.30
C TYR A 98 9.76 -0.96 28.80
N TYR A 99 9.68 -1.16 27.48
CA TYR A 99 8.92 -2.27 26.92
C TYR A 99 9.53 -3.64 27.18
N ALA A 100 10.86 -3.78 27.25
CA ALA A 100 11.48 -5.07 27.59
C ALA A 100 11.15 -5.46 29.04
N LYS A 101 11.30 -4.53 29.98
CA LYS A 101 11.02 -4.76 31.41
C LYS A 101 9.54 -5.06 31.68
N ASP A 102 8.66 -4.32 31.03
CA ASP A 102 7.22 -4.55 31.10
C ASP A 102 6.83 -5.91 30.51
N ALA A 103 7.38 -6.27 29.35
CA ALA A 103 7.13 -7.56 28.69
C ALA A 103 7.59 -8.72 29.59
N TRP A 104 8.76 -8.61 30.21
CA TRP A 104 9.26 -9.61 31.14
C TRP A 104 8.37 -9.78 32.36
N SER A 105 7.91 -8.66 32.94
CA SER A 105 6.99 -8.67 34.09
C SER A 105 5.64 -9.28 33.72
N LEU A 106 5.13 -8.91 32.54
CA LEU A 106 3.89 -9.42 31.98
C LEU A 106 3.97 -10.94 31.74
N LEU A 107 5.10 -11.44 31.23
CA LEU A 107 5.36 -12.87 31.02
C LEU A 107 5.35 -13.66 32.34
N LYS A 108 5.93 -13.09 33.42
CA LYS A 108 6.08 -13.78 34.71
C LYS A 108 4.85 -13.69 35.59
N PHE A 109 4.15 -12.56 35.57
CA PHE A 109 3.11 -12.24 36.55
C PHE A 109 1.74 -11.95 35.95
N GLY A 110 1.64 -11.79 34.62
CA GLY A 110 0.38 -11.47 33.93
C GLY A 110 -0.02 -10.00 34.00
N TYR A 111 0.80 -9.12 34.59
CA TYR A 111 0.62 -7.67 34.61
C TYR A 111 1.99 -6.96 34.73
N GLU A 112 2.04 -5.70 34.32
CA GLU A 112 3.25 -4.88 34.38
C GLU A 112 3.55 -4.41 35.81
N ARG A 113 4.82 -4.53 36.20
CA ARG A 113 5.31 -4.19 37.55
C ARG A 113 6.33 -3.08 37.46
N ASN A 114 6.35 -2.24 38.48
CA ASN A 114 7.28 -1.11 38.55
C ASN A 114 8.72 -1.59 38.74
N TRP A 115 9.69 -0.86 38.18
CA TRP A 115 11.10 -1.20 38.21
C TRP A 115 11.94 -0.10 38.87
N PRO A 116 13.00 -0.46 39.63
CA PRO A 116 13.98 0.49 40.13
C PRO A 116 14.69 1.29 39.01
N ASP A 117 15.16 2.49 39.33
CA ASP A 117 15.87 3.36 38.38
C ASP A 117 17.18 2.72 37.85
N ASP A 118 17.81 1.85 38.64
CA ASP A 118 19.05 1.14 38.28
C ASP A 118 18.80 -0.22 37.60
N ALA A 119 17.53 -0.60 37.36
CA ALA A 119 17.16 -1.88 36.77
C ALA A 119 17.81 -2.14 35.41
N ASN A 120 18.07 -1.09 34.62
CA ASN A 120 18.67 -1.24 33.30
C ASN A 120 20.07 -1.87 33.38
N ALA A 121 20.88 -1.45 34.36
CA ALA A 121 22.22 -2.01 34.56
C ALA A 121 22.13 -3.49 34.99
N GLN A 122 21.15 -3.81 35.83
CA GLN A 122 20.93 -5.17 36.35
C GLN A 122 20.43 -6.12 35.25
N VAL A 123 19.52 -5.67 34.38
CA VAL A 123 19.07 -6.43 33.20
C VAL A 123 20.25 -6.73 32.27
N VAL A 124 21.09 -5.73 31.99
CA VAL A 124 22.29 -5.92 31.15
C VAL A 124 23.32 -6.83 31.82
N ALA A 125 23.42 -6.82 33.14
CA ALA A 125 24.26 -7.72 33.93
C ALA A 125 23.71 -9.15 34.01
N GLY A 126 22.50 -9.42 33.50
CA GLY A 126 21.87 -10.75 33.52
C GLY A 126 21.11 -11.07 34.81
N THR A 127 20.79 -10.06 35.62
CA THR A 127 19.98 -10.18 36.84
C THR A 127 18.66 -9.42 36.70
N PRO A 128 17.70 -9.93 35.92
CA PRO A 128 16.45 -9.21 35.61
C PRO A 128 15.40 -9.27 36.72
N ASP A 129 15.60 -10.04 37.80
CA ASP A 129 14.58 -10.30 38.81
C ASP A 129 14.53 -9.21 39.91
N VAL A 130 14.51 -7.94 39.51
CA VAL A 130 14.61 -6.76 40.41
C VAL A 130 13.38 -5.85 40.38
N TYR A 131 12.25 -6.41 39.96
CA TYR A 131 10.95 -5.75 39.90
C TYR A 131 10.29 -5.58 41.28
N SER A 132 9.53 -4.51 41.45
CA SER A 132 8.68 -4.24 42.62
C SER A 132 7.41 -5.10 42.61
N SER A 133 6.73 -5.21 43.75
CA SER A 133 5.39 -5.82 43.84
C SER A 133 4.26 -4.89 43.39
N THR A 134 4.56 -3.62 43.12
CA THR A 134 3.58 -2.61 42.68
C THR A 134 3.35 -2.65 41.17
N ALA A 135 2.12 -2.41 40.73
CA ALA A 135 1.79 -2.31 39.31
C ALA A 135 2.40 -1.05 38.67
N GLU A 136 2.78 -1.13 37.40
CA GLU A 136 3.24 0.01 36.60
C GLU A 136 2.06 0.72 35.90
N PHE A 137 2.23 2.01 35.63
CA PHE A 137 1.25 2.78 34.86
C PHE A 137 1.40 2.51 33.37
N VAL A 138 0.35 2.00 32.74
CA VAL A 138 0.36 1.57 31.34
C VAL A 138 -0.60 2.40 30.51
N VAL A 139 -0.09 3.03 29.45
CA VAL A 139 -0.89 3.86 28.52
C VAL A 139 -1.19 3.17 27.18
N HIS A 140 -0.51 2.07 26.88
CA HIS A 140 -0.60 1.38 25.60
C HIS A 140 -1.33 0.03 25.73
N PRO A 141 -2.10 -0.40 24.71
CA PRO A 141 -2.63 -1.76 24.67
C PRO A 141 -1.51 -2.82 24.77
N PRO A 142 -1.74 -3.96 25.45
CA PRO A 142 -0.67 -4.89 25.84
C PRO A 142 -0.15 -5.79 24.71
N LEU A 143 -0.76 -5.77 23.52
CA LEU A 143 -0.42 -6.70 22.44
C LEU A 143 1.07 -6.63 22.05
N GLY A 144 1.62 -5.43 21.91
CA GLY A 144 3.04 -5.26 21.57
C GLY A 144 3.96 -5.84 22.64
N LYS A 145 3.63 -5.64 23.92
CA LYS A 145 4.38 -6.19 25.06
C LYS A 145 4.31 -7.70 25.09
N TRP A 146 3.16 -8.29 24.77
CA TRP A 146 3.03 -9.75 24.63
C TRP A 146 3.91 -10.32 23.51
N LEU A 147 4.00 -9.63 22.36
CA LEU A 147 4.91 -10.07 21.29
C LEU A 147 6.37 -10.04 21.77
N ILE A 148 6.80 -8.96 22.41
CA ILE A 148 8.15 -8.87 23.00
C ILE A 148 8.38 -9.99 24.02
N ALA A 149 7.40 -10.23 24.89
CA ALA A 149 7.45 -11.27 25.91
C ALA A 149 7.63 -12.68 25.32
N VAL A 150 7.05 -12.98 24.15
CA VAL A 150 7.30 -14.27 23.47
C VAL A 150 8.74 -14.38 22.99
N GLY A 151 9.32 -13.28 22.46
CA GLY A 151 10.74 -13.24 22.10
C GLY A 151 11.66 -13.47 23.31
N GLU A 152 11.37 -12.80 24.42
CA GLU A 152 12.08 -12.98 25.69
C GLU A 152 11.88 -14.37 26.29
N HIS A 153 10.71 -14.99 26.09
CA HIS A 153 10.45 -16.36 26.54
C HIS A 153 11.34 -17.38 25.85
N TRP A 154 11.57 -17.23 24.54
CA TRP A 154 12.37 -18.17 23.76
C TRP A 154 13.88 -17.94 23.88
N PHE A 155 14.32 -16.68 23.94
CA PHE A 155 15.75 -16.34 23.89
C PHE A 155 16.29 -15.76 25.20
N GLY A 156 15.43 -15.53 26.20
CA GLY A 156 15.77 -14.93 27.47
C GLY A 156 15.71 -13.40 27.46
N MET A 157 15.88 -12.81 28.65
CA MET A 157 15.91 -11.36 28.87
C MET A 157 17.24 -10.76 28.41
N ASN A 158 17.42 -10.61 27.10
CA ASN A 158 18.61 -10.00 26.49
C ASN A 158 18.26 -9.26 25.19
N ALA A 159 19.25 -8.49 24.68
CA ALA A 159 19.13 -7.70 23.46
C ALA A 159 18.55 -8.43 22.27
N PHE A 160 18.85 -9.72 22.12
CA PHE A 160 18.31 -10.51 21.03
C PHE A 160 16.83 -10.87 21.27
N GLY A 161 16.48 -11.31 22.49
CA GLY A 161 15.13 -11.76 22.83
C GLY A 161 14.07 -10.68 22.67
N TRP A 162 14.25 -9.50 23.27
CA TRP A 162 13.24 -8.43 23.17
C TRP A 162 13.14 -7.80 21.77
N ARG A 163 14.18 -7.92 20.94
CA ARG A 163 14.17 -7.43 19.55
C ARG A 163 13.66 -8.47 18.54
N PHE A 164 13.66 -9.75 18.89
CA PHE A 164 13.36 -10.84 17.95
C PHE A 164 11.99 -10.68 17.29
N MET A 165 10.93 -10.47 18.06
CA MET A 165 9.59 -10.35 17.50
C MET A 165 9.38 -9.06 16.70
N ALA A 166 10.06 -7.96 17.06
CA ALA A 166 10.09 -6.76 16.25
C ALA A 166 10.79 -6.97 14.89
N CYS A 167 11.75 -7.91 14.81
CA CYS A 167 12.37 -8.32 13.55
C CYS A 167 11.47 -9.22 12.70
N VAL A 168 10.61 -10.03 13.32
CA VAL A 168 9.70 -10.95 12.61
C VAL A 168 8.50 -10.19 12.00
N PHE A 169 7.95 -9.22 12.72
CA PHE A 169 6.72 -8.52 12.32
C PHE A 169 6.94 -7.13 11.72
N GLY A 170 8.18 -6.63 11.67
CA GLY A 170 8.51 -5.26 11.29
C GLY A 170 9.34 -5.11 10.02
#